data_AF-A0A368VME6-F1
#
_entry.id   AF-A0A368VME6-F1
#
_cell.length_a   1.000
_cell.length_b   1.000
_cell.length_c   1.000
_cell.angle_alpha   90.00
_cell.angle_beta   90.00
_cell.angle_gamma   90.00
#
_symmetry.space_group_name_H-M   'P 1'
#
loop_
_entity.id
_entity.type
_entity.pdbx_description
1 polymer ?
#
loop_
_entity_poly.entity_id
_entity_poly.type
_entity_poly.pdbx_seq_one_letter_code
_entity_poly.pdbx_strand_id
1 'polypeptide(L)'
;MDTYICHVCGFSELEEPPWGLNGESSSFNICDCCGFTFGYEDCQLNAYEKNKHNWITSGAKWFDEELQPEGWSLDNQLKNIEKIPQHLLPKYLRIS
;
A
#
# COMPACT_ATOMS: atom_id res chain seq x y z
N MET A 1 -14.19 11.32 8.13
CA MET A 1 -12.84 10.82 8.41
C MET A 1 -12.09 10.81 7.10
N ASP A 2 -10.87 11.31 7.10
CA ASP A 2 -9.99 11.19 5.93
C ASP A 2 -9.49 9.75 5.88
N THR A 3 -9.48 9.15 4.69
CA THR A 3 -8.90 7.82 4.47
C THR A 3 -7.67 7.92 3.57
N TYR A 4 -6.75 6.99 3.73
CA TYR A 4 -5.50 6.95 2.99
C TYR A 4 -5.42 5.69 2.13
N ILE A 5 -4.57 5.77 1.11
CA ILE A 5 -4.41 4.70 0.13
C ILE A 5 -3.08 3.99 0.38
N CYS A 6 -3.12 2.67 0.45
CA CYS A 6 -1.95 1.83 0.46
C CYS A 6 -1.21 1.95 -0.87
N HIS A 7 0.02 2.47 -0.86
CA HIS A 7 0.84 2.63 -2.06
C HIS A 7 1.38 1.29 -2.63
N VAL A 8 1.17 0.18 -1.90
CA VAL A 8 1.49 -1.17 -2.37
C VAL A 8 0.34 -1.72 -3.22
N CYS A 9 -0.87 -1.80 -2.66
CA CYS A 9 -2.00 -2.52 -3.26
C CYS A 9 -3.21 -1.65 -3.64
N GLY A 10 -3.25 -0.38 -3.24
CA GLY A 10 -4.34 0.55 -3.55
C GLY A 10 -5.58 0.46 -2.64
N PHE A 11 -5.52 -0.29 -1.54
CA PHE A 11 -6.56 -0.29 -0.51
C PHE A 11 -6.76 1.13 0.04
N SER A 12 -7.98 1.66 0.01
CA SER A 12 -8.28 3.09 0.19
C SER A 12 -8.90 3.47 1.53
N GLU A 13 -8.93 2.53 2.48
CA GLU A 13 -9.60 2.70 3.78
C GLU A 13 -8.60 2.65 4.94
N LEU A 14 -7.32 2.97 4.69
CA LEU A 14 -6.36 3.12 5.78
C LEU A 14 -6.73 4.31 6.65
N GLU A 15 -6.66 4.13 7.97
CA GLU A 15 -6.93 5.19 8.97
C GLU A 15 -5.83 6.25 9.03
N GLU A 16 -4.59 5.87 8.68
CA GLU A 16 -3.40 6.71 8.71
C GLU A 16 -2.59 6.59 7.41
N PRO A 17 -1.82 7.63 7.03
CA PRO A 17 -0.97 7.54 5.86
C PRO A 17 0.14 6.50 6.06
N PRO A 18 0.44 5.64 5.06
CA PRO A 18 1.56 4.69 5.13
C PRO A 18 2.90 5.34 5.50
N TRP A 19 3.14 6.52 4.95
CA TRP A 19 4.34 7.33 5.15
C TRP A 19 3.96 8.77 5.46
N GLY A 20 4.70 9.40 6.37
CA GLY A 20 4.57 10.81 6.70
C GLY A 20 4.92 11.73 5.55
N LEU A 21 4.56 13.01 5.67
CA LEU A 21 4.72 14.02 4.62
C LEU A 21 6.17 14.18 4.12
N ASN A 22 7.15 13.89 4.97
CA ASN A 22 8.57 13.90 4.62
C ASN A 22 8.99 12.72 3.72
N GLY A 23 8.19 11.65 3.67
CA GLY A 23 8.49 10.41 2.95
C GLY A 23 9.63 9.59 3.57
N GLU A 24 9.98 9.88 4.83
CA GLU A 24 11.08 9.23 5.58
C GLU A 24 10.58 8.51 6.82
N SER A 25 9.44 8.92 7.36
CA SER A 25 8.83 8.31 8.55
C SER A 25 7.66 7.43 8.13
N SER A 26 7.79 6.12 8.31
CA SER A 26 6.69 5.17 8.10
C SER A 26 5.77 5.12 9.32
N SER A 27 4.53 4.68 9.10
CA SER A 27 3.57 4.44 10.20
C SER A 27 3.83 3.14 10.96
N PHE A 28 4.49 2.15 10.35
CA PHE A 28 4.60 0.77 10.87
C PHE A 28 3.26 0.04 11.02
N ASN A 29 2.17 0.62 10.49
CA ASN A 29 0.88 -0.06 10.43
C ASN A 29 0.92 -1.18 9.38
N ILE A 30 0.02 -2.14 9.55
CA ILE A 30 -0.16 -3.26 8.62
C ILE A 30 -1.36 -2.96 7.73
N CYS A 31 -1.23 -3.20 6.42
CA CYS A 31 -2.37 -3.07 5.52
C CYS A 31 -3.27 -4.32 5.58
N ASP A 32 -4.56 -4.14 5.88
CA ASP A 32 -5.54 -5.24 5.94
C ASP A 32 -5.70 -6.01 4.62
N CYS A 33 -5.41 -5.35 3.49
CA CYS A 33 -5.42 -6.00 2.19
C CYS A 33 -4.11 -6.73 1.89
N CYS A 34 -2.95 -6.05 1.77
CA CYS A 34 -1.74 -6.73 1.30
C CYS A 34 -0.84 -7.31 2.42
N GLY A 35 -1.11 -6.98 3.68
CA GLY A 35 -0.34 -7.46 4.83
C GLY A 35 1.06 -6.86 4.98
N PHE A 36 1.38 -5.79 4.24
CA PHE A 36 2.66 -5.11 4.37
C PHE A 36 2.70 -4.31 5.66
N THR A 37 3.81 -4.41 6.39
CA THR A 37 4.15 -3.50 7.48
C THR A 37 4.93 -2.33 6.91
N PHE A 38 4.34 -1.14 6.91
CA PHE A 38 4.96 0.03 6.30
C PHE A 38 6.27 0.41 6.99
N GLY A 39 7.33 0.62 6.21
CA GLY A 39 8.69 0.83 6.70
C GLY A 39 9.49 -0.45 6.94
N TYR A 40 8.92 -1.64 6.75
CA TYR A 40 9.65 -2.91 6.84
C TYR A 40 9.70 -3.61 5.47
N GLU A 41 8.57 -4.12 4.97
CA GLU A 41 8.50 -4.79 3.66
C GLU A 41 8.66 -3.82 2.47
N ASP A 42 8.47 -2.51 2.69
CA ASP A 42 8.59 -1.43 1.72
C ASP A 42 9.64 -0.39 2.18
N CYS A 43 10.66 -0.77 2.97
CA CYS A 43 11.67 0.19 3.45
C CYS A 43 12.56 0.78 2.33
N GLN A 44 12.69 0.08 1.20
CA GLN A 44 13.52 0.46 0.05
C GLN A 44 12.84 0.00 -1.25
N LEU A 45 13.20 0.62 -2.38
CA LEU A 45 12.60 0.33 -3.68
C LEU A 45 12.68 -1.16 -4.08
N ASN A 46 13.84 -1.79 -3.88
CA ASN A 46 14.04 -3.21 -4.21
C ASN A 46 13.17 -4.15 -3.35
N ALA A 47 13.03 -3.86 -2.06
CA ALA A 47 12.18 -4.60 -1.13
C ALA A 47 10.71 -4.42 -1.50
N TYR A 48 10.29 -3.17 -1.75
CA TYR A 48 8.95 -2.83 -2.23
C TYR A 48 8.60 -3.62 -3.50
N GLU A 49 9.42 -3.54 -4.54
CA GLU A 49 9.18 -4.20 -5.82
C GLU A 49 9.12 -5.72 -5.68
N LYS A 50 10.10 -6.31 -5.00
CA LYS A 50 10.17 -7.76 -4.77
C LYS A 50 8.95 -8.27 -4.01
N ASN A 51 8.63 -7.64 -2.89
CA ASN A 51 7.53 -8.08 -2.03
C ASN A 51 6.19 -7.88 -2.74
N LYS A 52 6.01 -6.75 -3.46
CA LYS A 52 4.78 -6.48 -4.21
C LYS A 52 4.59 -7.49 -5.33
N HIS A 53 5.66 -7.81 -6.05
CA HIS A 53 5.64 -8.87 -7.07
C HIS A 53 5.25 -10.23 -6.48
N ASN A 54 5.83 -10.60 -5.34
CA ASN A 54 5.50 -11.86 -4.65
C ASN A 54 4.03 -11.90 -4.23
N TRP A 55 3.48 -10.82 -3.68
CA TRP A 55 2.07 -10.75 -3.30
C TRP A 55 1.15 -10.90 -4.53
N ILE A 56 1.42 -10.17 -5.62
CA ILE A 56 0.64 -10.27 -6.87
C ILE A 56 0.69 -11.69 -7.44
N THR A 57 1.89 -12.26 -7.58
CA THR A 57 2.08 -13.60 -8.17
C THR A 57 1.52 -14.73 -7.29
N SER A 58 1.37 -14.49 -5.99
CA SER A 58 0.71 -15.41 -5.06
C SER A 58 -0.82 -15.29 -5.07
N GLY A 59 -1.39 -14.51 -5.99
CA GLY A 59 -2.83 -14.35 -6.17
C GLY A 59 -3.42 -13.14 -5.44
N ALA A 60 -2.58 -12.21 -4.96
CA ALA A 60 -3.02 -10.98 -4.29
C ALA A 60 -4.01 -11.24 -3.13
N LYS A 61 -3.72 -12.29 -2.34
CA LYS A 61 -4.56 -12.70 -1.21
C LYS A 61 -4.66 -11.56 -0.20
N TRP A 62 -5.86 -11.37 0.32
CA TRP A 62 -6.10 -10.44 1.41
C TRP A 62 -5.42 -10.96 2.68
N PHE A 63 -4.85 -10.04 3.47
CA PHE A 63 -4.25 -10.39 4.76
C PHE A 63 -5.34 -10.69 5.79
N ASP A 64 -6.36 -9.84 5.83
CA ASP A 64 -7.63 -10.14 6.50
C ASP A 64 -8.68 -10.53 5.44
N GLU A 65 -8.91 -11.84 5.30
CA GLU A 65 -9.88 -12.38 4.34
C GLU A 65 -11.32 -11.98 4.67
N GLU A 66 -11.65 -11.69 5.94
CA GLU A 66 -13.01 -11.28 6.34
C GLU A 66 -13.36 -9.86 5.89
N LEU A 67 -12.33 -9.03 5.64
CA LEU A 67 -12.48 -7.67 5.16
C LEU A 67 -12.52 -7.56 3.62
N GLN A 68 -12.30 -8.66 2.89
CA GLN A 68 -12.35 -8.63 1.43
C GLN A 68 -13.78 -8.34 0.93
N PRO A 69 -13.99 -7.26 0.15
CA PRO A 69 -15.33 -6.94 -0.37
C PRO A 69 -15.85 -8.00 -1.35
N GLU A 70 -17.16 -8.22 -1.34
CA GLU A 70 -17.82 -9.04 -2.36
C GLU A 70 -17.61 -8.43 -3.76
N GLY A 71 -17.24 -9.27 -4.73
CA GLY A 71 -16.95 -8.81 -6.10
C GLY A 71 -15.66 -7.99 -6.24
N TRP A 72 -14.74 -8.07 -5.26
CA TRP A 72 -13.46 -7.38 -5.29
C TRP A 72 -12.67 -7.65 -6.58
N SER A 73 -12.04 -6.60 -7.12
CA SER A 73 -11.20 -6.64 -8.32
C SER A 73 -9.84 -6.03 -8.03
N LEU A 74 -8.80 -6.84 -8.20
CA LEU A 74 -7.40 -6.41 -8.04
C LEU A 74 -7.07 -5.21 -8.94
N ASP A 75 -7.44 -5.26 -10.22
CA ASP A 75 -7.14 -4.21 -11.18
C ASP A 75 -7.78 -2.87 -10.79
N ASN A 76 -9.02 -2.91 -10.28
CA ASN A 76 -9.69 -1.69 -9.82
C ASN A 76 -9.03 -1.13 -8.55
N GLN A 77 -8.59 -1.99 -7.64
CA GLN A 77 -7.88 -1.54 -6.45
C GLN A 77 -6.53 -0.92 -6.79
N LEU A 78 -5.73 -1.55 -7.66
CA LEU A 78 -4.41 -1.04 -8.05
C LEU A 78 -4.48 0.34 -8.69
N LYS A 79 -5.55 0.67 -9.43
CA LYS A 79 -5.76 2.01 -10.01
C LYS A 79 -5.87 3.11 -8.95
N ASN A 80 -6.22 2.80 -7.70
CA ASN A 80 -6.24 3.80 -6.64
C ASN A 80 -4.85 4.36 -6.34
N ILE A 81 -3.77 3.63 -6.64
CA ILE A 81 -2.39 4.09 -6.41
C ILE A 81 -2.10 5.37 -7.19
N GLU A 82 -2.70 5.55 -8.37
CA GLU A 82 -2.55 6.76 -9.20
C GLU A 82 -3.15 8.01 -8.54
N LYS A 83 -4.03 7.83 -7.56
CA LYS A 83 -4.70 8.92 -6.83
C LYS A 83 -3.89 9.42 -5.64
N ILE A 84 -2.78 8.77 -5.30
CA ILE A 84 -1.98 9.11 -4.12
C ILE A 84 -1.23 10.43 -4.35
N PRO A 85 -1.44 11.45 -3.50
CA PRO A 85 -0.61 12.65 -3.53
C PRO A 85 0.87 12.32 -3.32
N GLN A 86 1.76 12.88 -4.14
CA GLN A 86 3.20 12.57 -4.11
C GLN A 86 3.85 12.81 -2.73
N HIS A 87 3.37 13.79 -1.96
CA HIS A 87 3.89 14.06 -0.62
C HIS A 87 3.51 13.00 0.43
N LEU A 88 2.56 12.10 0.13
CA LEU A 88 2.19 10.95 0.97
C LEU A 88 2.90 9.65 0.56
N LEU A 89 3.73 9.70 -0.49
CA LEU A 89 4.56 8.57 -0.90
C LEU A 89 5.91 8.60 -0.17
N PRO A 90 6.51 7.41 0.09
CA PRO A 90 7.91 7.33 0.49
C PRO A 90 8.81 7.96 -0.57
N LYS A 91 9.95 8.52 -0.15
CA LYS A 91 10.85 9.28 -1.05
C LYS A 91 11.25 8.51 -2.30
N TYR A 92 11.47 7.21 -2.19
CA TYR A 92 11.91 6.37 -3.31
C TYR A 92 10.81 6.10 -4.37
N LEU A 93 9.55 6.46 -4.11
CA LEU A 93 8.43 6.36 -5.07
C LEU A 93 7.96 7.71 -5.61
N ARG A 94 8.55 8.82 -5.16
CA ARG A 94 8.16 10.15 -5.63
C ARG A 94 8.70 10.37 -7.04
N ILE A 95 7.86 10.93 -7.91
CA ILE A 95 8.29 11.42 -9.22
C ILE A 95 9.09 12.71 -9.00
N SER A 96 10.25 12.80 -9.66
CA SER A 96 11.14 13.98 -9.69
C SER A 96 10.55 15.15 -10.46
#